data_AF-R1DJJ7-F1
#
_entry.id   AF-R1DJJ7-F1
#
_cell.length_a   1.000
_cell.length_b   1.000
_cell.length_c   1.000
_cell.angle_alpha   90.00
_cell.angle_beta   90.00
_cell.angle_gamma   90.00
#
_symmetry.space_group_name_H-M   'P 1'
#
loop_
_entity.id
_entity.type
_entity.pdbx_description
1 polymer ?
#
loop_
_entity_poly.entity_id
_entity_poly.type
_entity_poly.pdbx_seq_one_letter_code
_entity_poly.pdbx_strand_id
1 'polypeptide(L)'
;MVGKTVAELVDLSNRTRWVEVEGGRVSDLRARASALTGIPAPLLRLACGARDLSDAAPLDVAQLAALPVRLLLRLEGGKGGFGAMLRSSGKQGVKTTDFDACRDLNGRRLRHVNAEARLREWEAGAAERERKKQELAASRKAPGPPPIERFDDDAYDDMLEAAREGARQSVADALASGLQAAAAGNGADSGAGSSAGSSSAPPEPAAGKRRREGEDEGAGKEGKEAKVCASMDPLAQLMAEGGEGSSSEEEGGGGE
;
A
#
# COMPACT_ATOMS: atom_id res chain seq x y z
N MET A 1 36.51 -53.33 45.74
CA MET A 1 35.05 -53.29 45.54
C MET A 1 34.76 -52.06 44.69
N VAL A 2 34.33 -52.24 43.45
CA VAL A 2 33.93 -51.11 42.58
C VAL A 2 32.60 -50.58 43.12
N GLY A 3 32.57 -49.33 43.57
CA GLY A 3 31.35 -48.72 44.11
C GLY A 3 30.29 -48.60 43.03
N LYS A 4 29.11 -49.18 43.27
CA LYS A 4 27.93 -49.02 42.41
C LYS A 4 27.27 -47.70 42.76
N THR A 5 27.12 -46.83 41.76
CA THR A 5 26.42 -45.55 41.91
C THR A 5 25.14 -45.58 41.09
N VAL A 6 24.02 -45.17 41.68
CA VAL A 6 22.74 -45.05 40.97
C VAL A 6 22.49 -43.58 40.65
N ALA A 7 22.17 -43.30 39.39
CA ALA A 7 21.83 -41.97 38.90
C ALA A 7 20.42 -41.96 38.31
N GLU A 8 19.65 -40.91 38.61
CA GLU A 8 18.44 -40.61 37.85
C GLU A 8 18.84 -39.92 36.53
N LEU A 9 18.60 -40.59 35.40
CA LEU A 9 18.91 -40.09 34.05
C LEU A 9 17.62 -39.72 33.32
N VAL A 10 17.54 -38.48 32.86
CA VAL A 10 16.49 -37.99 31.97
C VAL A 10 17.00 -38.06 30.53
N ASP A 11 16.38 -38.90 29.71
CA ASP A 11 16.71 -39.14 28.31
C ASP A 11 16.31 -37.96 27.40
N LEU A 12 16.76 -37.96 26.14
CA LEU A 12 16.45 -36.92 25.14
C LEU A 12 14.95 -36.76 24.87
N SER A 13 14.16 -37.79 25.14
CA SER A 13 12.70 -37.76 25.03
C SER A 13 12.01 -37.37 26.35
N ASN A 14 12.72 -36.78 27.31
CA ASN A 14 12.24 -36.47 28.66
C ASN A 14 11.69 -37.67 29.45
N ARG A 15 12.19 -38.88 29.16
CA ARG A 15 11.86 -40.07 29.97
C ARG A 15 12.89 -40.24 31.07
N THR A 16 12.43 -40.41 32.29
CA THR A 16 13.30 -40.71 33.44
C THR A 16 13.62 -42.20 33.50
N ARG A 17 14.89 -42.53 33.72
CA ARG A 17 15.39 -43.89 33.92
C ARG A 17 16.43 -43.89 35.03
N TRP A 18 16.41 -44.93 35.86
CA TRP A 18 17.44 -45.15 36.86
C TRP A 18 18.57 -45.96 36.24
N VAL A 19 19.80 -45.45 36.35
CA VAL A 19 20.97 -46.05 35.74
C VAL A 19 21.99 -46.36 36.82
N GLU A 20 22.36 -47.63 36.91
CA GLU A 20 23.46 -48.08 37.74
C GLU A 20 24.77 -47.99 36.94
N VAL A 21 25.78 -47.38 37.55
CA VAL A 21 27.12 -47.20 36.98
C VAL A 21 28.13 -47.89 37.88
N GLU A 22 28.88 -48.80 37.29
CA GLU A 22 29.99 -49.51 37.92
C GLU A 22 31.26 -48.71 37.64
N GLY A 23 31.46 -47.63 38.38
CA GLY A 23 32.51 -46.66 38.10
C GLY A 23 32.29 -45.35 38.84
N GLY A 24 33.39 -44.72 39.26
CA GLY A 24 33.36 -43.46 40.02
C GLY A 24 33.50 -42.22 39.15
N ARG A 25 33.45 -42.33 37.81
CA ARG A 25 33.70 -41.21 36.88
C ARG A 25 32.53 -40.96 35.96
N VAL A 26 32.38 -39.70 35.54
CA VAL A 26 31.32 -39.29 34.61
C VAL A 26 31.45 -39.99 33.25
N SER A 27 32.67 -40.36 32.84
CA SER A 27 32.93 -41.16 31.64
C SER A 27 32.12 -42.46 31.61
N ASP A 28 31.98 -43.11 32.76
CA ASP A 28 31.32 -44.40 32.89
C ASP A 28 29.80 -44.25 32.75
N LEU A 29 29.25 -43.17 33.34
CA LEU A 29 27.86 -42.76 33.16
C LEU A 29 27.57 -42.40 31.69
N ARG A 30 28.50 -41.73 31.00
CA ARG A 30 28.36 -41.37 29.59
C ARG A 30 28.41 -42.58 28.67
N ALA A 31 29.31 -43.53 28.94
CA ALA A 31 29.36 -44.80 28.22
C ALA A 31 28.05 -45.59 28.39
N ARG A 32 27.51 -45.62 29.62
CA ARG A 32 26.23 -46.26 29.90
C ARG A 32 25.06 -45.56 29.21
N ALA A 33 25.03 -44.23 29.20
CA ALA A 33 24.01 -43.46 28.46
C ALA A 33 24.10 -43.69 26.95
N SER A 34 25.33 -43.83 26.41
CA SER A 34 25.57 -44.17 25.00
C SER A 34 25.01 -45.55 24.64
N ALA A 35 25.25 -46.56 25.48
CA ALA A 35 24.69 -47.90 25.28
C ALA A 35 23.14 -47.92 25.34
N LEU A 36 22.54 -47.12 26.21
CA LEU A 36 21.08 -47.05 26.36
C LEU A 36 20.37 -46.33 25.21
N THR A 37 21.03 -45.36 24.60
CA THR A 37 20.44 -44.51 23.54
C THR A 37 20.88 -44.90 22.13
N GLY A 38 21.95 -45.69 22.01
CA GLY A 38 22.59 -46.01 20.72
C GLY A 38 23.37 -44.84 20.12
N ILE A 39 23.50 -43.72 20.84
CA ILE A 39 24.17 -42.51 20.37
C ILE A 39 25.64 -42.54 20.83
N PRO A 40 26.63 -42.26 19.97
CA PRO A 40 28.03 -42.23 20.36
C PRO A 40 28.29 -41.28 21.53
N ALA A 41 29.04 -41.77 22.53
CA ALA A 41 29.48 -40.99 23.70
C ALA A 41 30.02 -39.58 23.39
N PRO A 42 30.83 -39.31 22.34
CA PRO A 42 31.34 -37.96 22.09
C PRO A 42 30.26 -36.95 21.67
N LEU A 43 29.10 -37.41 21.20
CA LEU A 43 27.95 -36.56 20.84
C LEU A 43 27.02 -36.30 22.01
N LEU A 44 27.19 -37.01 23.12
CA LEU A 44 26.37 -36.87 24.31
C LEU A 44 26.98 -35.83 25.26
N ARG A 45 26.11 -34.96 25.79
CA ARG A 45 26.38 -34.02 26.86
C ARG A 45 25.55 -34.44 28.06
N LEU A 46 26.20 -34.56 29.21
CA LEU A 46 25.54 -34.83 30.48
C LEU A 46 25.54 -33.55 31.30
N ALA A 47 24.37 -33.15 31.79
CA ALA A 47 24.22 -31.98 32.66
C ALA A 47 23.48 -32.36 33.93
N CYS A 48 23.93 -31.88 35.08
CA CYS A 48 23.23 -32.03 36.35
C CYS A 48 22.88 -30.62 36.87
N GLY A 49 21.59 -30.30 36.92
CA GLY A 49 21.12 -28.94 37.16
C GLY A 49 21.64 -27.96 36.12
N ALA A 50 22.35 -26.92 36.56
CA ALA A 50 22.95 -25.90 35.69
C ALA A 50 24.42 -26.20 35.31
N ARG A 51 24.98 -27.34 35.74
CA ARG A 51 26.39 -27.68 35.54
C ARG A 51 26.54 -28.80 34.51
N ASP A 52 27.53 -28.64 33.65
CA ASP A 52 27.96 -29.71 32.74
C ASP A 52 28.91 -30.67 33.44
N LEU A 53 28.72 -31.97 33.19
CA LEU A 53 29.56 -33.03 33.73
C LEU A 53 30.66 -33.37 32.73
N SER A 54 31.92 -33.07 33.09
CA SER A 54 33.11 -33.43 32.31
C SER A 54 33.54 -34.87 32.59
N ASP A 55 34.12 -35.56 31.60
CA ASP A 55 34.47 -36.99 31.73
C ASP A 55 35.48 -37.30 32.84
N ALA A 56 36.40 -36.37 33.07
CA ALA A 56 37.44 -36.51 34.07
C ALA A 56 36.94 -36.28 35.51
N ALA A 57 35.74 -35.69 35.68
CA ALA A 57 35.20 -35.42 37.00
C ALA A 57 34.74 -36.73 37.69
N PRO A 58 34.98 -36.85 39.01
CA PRO A 58 34.36 -37.92 39.78
C PRO A 58 32.83 -37.74 39.78
N LEU A 59 32.11 -38.85 39.85
CA LEU A 59 30.68 -38.85 40.10
C LEU A 59 30.45 -38.50 41.57
N ASP A 60 29.96 -37.29 41.81
CA ASP A 60 29.53 -36.88 43.13
C ASP A 60 28.16 -37.48 43.46
N VAL A 61 28.17 -38.51 44.31
CA VAL A 61 26.96 -39.24 44.73
C VAL A 61 25.96 -38.31 45.42
N ALA A 62 26.43 -37.30 46.16
CA ALA A 62 25.55 -36.36 46.83
C ALA A 62 24.80 -35.49 45.82
N GLN A 63 25.48 -35.07 44.75
CA GLN A 63 24.88 -34.28 43.68
C GLN A 63 23.89 -35.09 42.84
N LEU A 64 24.22 -36.35 42.54
CA LEU A 64 23.35 -37.26 41.78
C LEU A 64 22.09 -37.67 42.55
N ALA A 65 22.15 -37.72 43.89
CA ALA A 65 20.98 -37.98 44.72
C ALA A 65 20.03 -36.77 44.81
N ALA A 66 20.55 -35.55 44.64
CA ALA A 66 19.77 -34.32 44.78
C ALA A 66 19.10 -33.86 43.48
N LEU A 67 19.72 -34.13 42.32
CA LEU A 67 19.28 -33.61 41.02
C LEU A 67 19.40 -34.66 39.91
N PRO A 68 18.42 -34.75 39.00
CA PRO A 68 18.50 -35.66 37.87
C PRO A 68 19.57 -35.21 36.87
N VAL A 69 20.27 -36.18 36.31
CA VAL A 69 21.20 -35.99 35.19
C VAL A 69 20.39 -35.93 33.90
N ARG A 70 20.53 -34.85 33.14
CA ARG A 70 19.89 -34.67 31.83
C ARG A 70 20.85 -35.05 30.73
N LEU A 71 20.38 -35.91 29.84
CA LEU A 71 21.04 -36.22 28.59
C LEU A 71 20.71 -35.15 27.56
N LEU A 72 21.73 -34.57 26.95
CA LEU A 72 21.64 -33.56 25.89
C LEU A 72 22.53 -33.98 24.72
N LEU A 73 22.26 -33.45 23.54
CA LEU A 73 23.15 -33.61 22.39
C LEU A 73 24.14 -32.44 22.31
N ARG A 74 25.38 -32.76 21.95
CA ARG A 74 26.39 -31.77 21.57
C ARG A 74 26.11 -31.38 20.13
N LEU A 75 25.75 -30.11 19.94
CA LEU A 75 25.69 -29.53 18.61
C LEU A 75 27.10 -29.09 18.22
N GLU A 76 27.58 -29.54 17.07
CA GLU A 76 28.78 -28.99 16.46
C GLU A 76 28.52 -27.51 16.20
N GLY A 77 29.29 -26.66 16.86
CA GLY A 77 28.94 -25.26 17.04
C GLY A 77 28.81 -24.48 15.72
N GLY A 78 27.72 -23.72 15.63
CA GLY A 78 27.51 -22.68 14.63
C GLY A 78 26.60 -21.59 15.19
N LYS A 79 26.99 -20.98 16.32
CA LYS A 79 26.25 -19.90 17.02
C LYS A 79 26.13 -18.58 16.21
N GLY A 80 26.29 -18.65 14.89
CA GLY A 80 26.27 -17.53 13.96
C GLY A 80 24.91 -17.22 13.34
N GLY A 81 23.91 -18.11 13.46
CA GLY A 81 22.59 -17.89 12.83
C GLY A 81 21.85 -16.67 13.39
N PHE A 82 21.74 -16.57 14.72
CA PHE A 82 21.06 -15.45 15.37
C PHE A 82 21.75 -14.11 15.12
N GLY A 83 23.09 -14.06 15.22
CA GLY A 83 23.86 -12.85 14.91
C GLY A 83 23.82 -12.45 13.43
N ALA A 84 23.82 -13.41 12.51
CA ALA A 84 23.67 -13.15 11.07
C ALA A 84 22.27 -12.61 10.75
N MET A 85 21.23 -13.19 11.37
CA MET A 85 19.85 -12.72 11.25
C MET A 85 19.68 -11.30 11.82
N LEU A 86 20.30 -10.98 12.95
CA LEU A 86 20.29 -9.62 13.49
C LEU A 86 21.00 -8.63 12.55
N ARG A 87 22.14 -9.02 11.95
CA ARG A 87 22.85 -8.19 10.96
C ARG A 87 22.06 -7.98 9.68
N SER A 88 21.32 -8.98 9.20
CA SER A 88 20.44 -8.82 8.02
C SER A 88 19.23 -7.95 8.33
N SER A 89 18.58 -8.15 9.48
CA SER A 89 17.38 -7.40 9.86
C SER A 89 17.68 -5.95 10.22
N GLY A 90 18.84 -5.67 10.83
CA GLY A 90 19.23 -4.31 11.20
C GLY A 90 19.40 -3.36 10.00
N LYS A 91 19.66 -3.90 8.80
CA LYS A 91 19.83 -3.10 7.56
C LYS A 91 18.50 -2.74 6.88
N GLN A 92 17.40 -3.39 7.28
CA GLN A 92 16.05 -3.20 6.73
C GLN A 92 15.18 -2.26 7.58
N GLY A 93 15.72 -1.68 8.66
CA GLY A 93 15.02 -0.68 9.46
C GLY A 93 14.84 0.61 8.67
N VAL A 94 13.72 0.75 7.97
CA VAL A 94 13.29 2.04 7.43
C VAL A 94 13.23 3.01 8.60
N LYS A 95 13.94 4.15 8.50
CA LYS A 95 13.85 5.22 9.49
C LYS A 95 12.38 5.61 9.58
N THR A 96 11.76 5.29 10.71
CA THR A 96 10.38 5.66 10.95
C THR A 96 10.28 7.19 10.96
N THR A 97 9.41 7.73 10.12
CA THR A 97 9.04 9.16 10.14
C THR A 97 7.94 9.43 11.17
N ASP A 98 7.56 8.43 11.96
CA ASP A 98 6.55 8.54 13.02
C ASP A 98 7.14 9.17 14.29
N PHE A 99 7.05 10.50 14.39
CA PHE A 99 7.48 11.29 15.56
C PHE A 99 6.42 11.37 16.67
N ASP A 100 5.29 10.71 16.48
CA ASP A 100 4.13 10.79 17.35
C ASP A 100 4.41 10.25 18.77
N ALA A 101 5.42 9.38 18.91
CA ALA A 101 5.89 8.88 20.19
C ALA A 101 6.71 9.90 21.00
N CYS A 102 7.24 10.94 20.35
CA CYS A 102 8.04 11.99 20.98
C CYS A 102 7.18 12.85 21.94
N ARG A 103 7.85 13.50 22.89
CA ARG A 103 7.23 14.42 23.84
C ARG A 103 7.60 15.87 23.51
N ASP A 104 6.70 16.80 23.80
CA ASP A 104 6.96 18.24 23.73
C ASP A 104 7.72 18.72 24.98
N LEU A 105 8.11 20.00 25.01
CA LEU A 105 8.78 20.64 26.15
C LEU A 105 7.90 20.69 27.41
N ASN A 106 6.59 20.53 27.25
CA ASN A 106 5.62 20.47 28.34
C ASN A 106 5.36 19.03 28.82
N GLY A 107 6.06 18.04 28.27
CA GLY A 107 5.95 16.63 28.62
C GLY A 107 4.72 15.89 28.07
N ARG A 108 3.92 16.49 27.19
CA ARG A 108 2.82 15.84 26.46
C ARG A 108 3.35 15.10 25.24
N ARG A 109 2.69 14.01 24.80
CA ARG A 109 3.08 13.30 23.58
C ARG A 109 2.54 13.99 22.34
N LEU A 110 3.32 14.01 21.26
CA LEU A 110 2.96 14.68 20.00
C LEU A 110 1.67 14.10 19.38
N ARG A 111 1.40 12.81 19.58
CA ARG A 111 0.10 12.15 19.25
C ARG A 111 -1.12 12.95 19.72
N HIS A 112 -1.10 13.38 20.98
CA HIS A 112 -2.25 14.05 21.58
C HIS A 112 -2.37 15.48 21.07
N VAL A 113 -1.25 16.17 20.92
CA VAL A 113 -1.20 17.54 20.38
C VAL A 113 -1.72 17.57 18.93
N ASN A 114 -1.26 16.64 18.10
CA ASN A 114 -1.71 16.49 16.72
C ASN A 114 -3.20 16.13 16.65
N ALA A 115 -3.68 15.24 17.52
CA ALA A 115 -5.10 14.89 17.58
C ALA A 115 -5.98 16.08 17.98
N GLU A 116 -5.57 16.86 18.99
CA GLU A 116 -6.26 18.09 19.40
C GLU A 116 -6.27 19.14 18.28
N ALA A 117 -5.15 19.33 17.58
CA ALA A 117 -5.08 20.24 16.44
C ALA A 117 -6.04 19.82 15.31
N ARG A 118 -6.05 18.54 14.94
CA ARG A 118 -6.95 18.00 13.92
C ARG A 118 -8.42 18.12 14.30
N LEU A 119 -8.76 17.95 15.59
CA LEU A 119 -10.11 18.16 16.09
C LEU A 119 -10.52 19.64 15.99
N ARG A 120 -9.64 20.57 16.38
CA ARG A 120 -9.89 22.02 16.25
C ARG A 120 -10.09 22.45 14.80
N GLU A 121 -9.27 21.97 13.88
CA GLU A 121 -9.43 22.24 12.45
C GLU A 121 -10.75 21.67 11.91
N TRP A 122 -11.11 20.46 12.33
CA TRP A 122 -12.37 19.83 11.95
C TRP A 122 -13.59 20.63 12.44
N GLU A 123 -13.55 21.12 13.67
CA GLU A 123 -14.57 21.98 14.26
C GLU A 123 -14.63 23.33 13.56
N ALA A 124 -13.48 23.97 13.29
CA ALA A 124 -13.43 25.23 12.54
C ALA A 124 -14.01 25.09 11.12
N GLY A 125 -13.75 23.96 10.45
CA GLY A 125 -14.32 23.64 9.14
C GLY A 125 -15.80 23.21 9.17
N ALA A 126 -16.46 23.16 10.34
CA ALA A 126 -17.86 22.71 10.43
C ALA A 126 -18.83 23.60 9.63
N ALA A 127 -18.65 24.92 9.70
CA ALA A 127 -19.50 25.87 8.98
C ALA A 127 -19.35 25.75 7.45
N GLU A 128 -18.13 25.57 6.96
CA GLU A 128 -17.87 25.36 5.53
C GLU A 128 -18.41 24.01 5.06
N ARG A 129 -18.27 22.94 5.87
CA ARG A 129 -18.83 21.62 5.57
C ARG A 129 -20.35 21.65 5.54
N GLU A 130 -20.99 22.37 6.45
CA GLU A 130 -22.44 22.53 6.46
C GLU A 130 -22.91 23.30 5.23
N ARG A 131 -22.22 24.40 4.87
CA ARG A 131 -22.50 25.14 3.64
C ARG A 131 -22.36 24.28 2.39
N LYS A 132 -21.25 23.53 2.25
CA LYS A 132 -21.05 22.59 1.14
C LYS A 132 -22.12 21.51 1.09
N LYS A 133 -22.54 21.00 2.26
CA LYS A 133 -23.63 20.02 2.35
C LYS A 133 -24.98 20.62 1.90
N GLN A 134 -25.26 21.87 2.26
CA GLN A 134 -26.45 22.58 1.81
C GLN A 134 -26.41 22.87 0.31
N GLU A 135 -25.26 23.30 -0.23
CA GLU A 135 -25.07 23.53 -1.67
C GLU A 135 -25.24 22.23 -2.48
N LEU A 136 -24.69 21.11 -2.00
CA LEU A 136 -24.86 19.80 -2.64
C LEU A 136 -26.29 19.25 -2.50
N ALA A 137 -26.96 19.50 -1.38
CA ALA A 137 -28.37 19.16 -1.22
C ALA A 137 -29.26 20.00 -2.16
N ALA A 138 -28.93 21.28 -2.34
CA ALA A 138 -29.62 22.17 -3.26
C ALA A 138 -29.39 21.77 -4.72
N SER A 139 -28.16 21.42 -5.12
CA SER A 139 -27.86 20.96 -6.48
C SER A 139 -28.54 19.63 -6.80
N ARG A 140 -28.67 18.71 -5.82
CA ARG A 140 -29.43 17.47 -5.98
C ARG A 140 -30.94 17.67 -6.07
N LYS A 141 -31.47 18.78 -5.53
CA LYS A 141 -32.90 19.13 -5.61
C LYS A 141 -33.25 19.91 -6.88
N ALA A 142 -32.26 20.32 -7.68
CA ALA A 142 -32.50 20.92 -8.97
C ALA A 142 -33.23 19.92 -9.88
N PRO A 143 -34.26 20.36 -10.63
CA PRO A 143 -34.91 19.50 -11.61
C PRO A 143 -33.86 18.97 -12.60
N GLY A 144 -33.97 17.69 -12.96
CA GLY A 144 -33.06 17.05 -13.91
C GLY A 144 -33.02 17.79 -15.26
N PRO A 145 -32.03 17.46 -16.12
CA PRO A 145 -31.96 18.05 -17.46
C PRO A 145 -33.31 17.92 -18.18
N PRO A 146 -33.67 18.90 -19.03
CA PRO A 146 -34.94 18.85 -19.75
C PRO A 146 -35.05 17.52 -20.51
N PRO A 147 -36.29 16.97 -20.67
CA PRO A 147 -36.48 15.77 -21.45
C PRO A 147 -35.82 15.92 -22.82
N ILE A 148 -34.96 14.97 -23.18
CA ILE A 148 -34.38 14.92 -24.51
C ILE A 148 -35.57 14.73 -25.47
N GLU A 149 -35.80 15.71 -26.35
CA GLU A 149 -36.80 15.58 -27.43
C GLU A 149 -36.42 14.34 -28.24
N ARG A 150 -37.29 13.32 -28.17
CA ARG A 150 -37.11 12.10 -28.95
C ARG A 150 -37.38 12.47 -30.41
N PHE A 151 -36.56 11.94 -31.30
CA PHE A 151 -36.80 12.04 -32.72
C PHE A 151 -38.12 11.33 -33.04
N ASP A 152 -39.10 12.07 -33.55
CA ASP A 152 -40.40 11.52 -33.94
C ASP A 152 -40.28 10.88 -35.33
N ASP A 153 -40.17 9.55 -35.35
CA ASP A 153 -40.04 8.77 -36.59
C ASP A 153 -41.23 9.02 -37.54
N ASP A 154 -42.45 9.14 -37.00
CA ASP A 154 -43.67 9.42 -37.78
C ASP A 154 -43.58 10.77 -38.52
N ALA A 155 -43.12 11.82 -37.84
CA ALA A 155 -42.96 13.15 -38.45
C ALA A 155 -41.85 13.17 -39.51
N TYR A 156 -40.82 12.33 -39.34
CA TYR A 156 -39.76 12.18 -40.33
C TYR A 156 -40.23 11.42 -41.56
N ASP A 157 -41.03 10.38 -41.38
CA ASP A 157 -41.60 9.60 -42.49
C ASP A 157 -42.58 10.45 -43.31
N ASP A 158 -43.44 11.25 -42.65
CA ASP A 158 -44.32 12.22 -43.32
C ASP A 158 -43.52 13.23 -44.15
N MET A 159 -42.42 13.75 -43.60
CA MET A 159 -41.54 14.67 -44.32
C MET A 159 -40.87 13.99 -45.53
N LEU A 160 -40.48 12.72 -45.40
CA LEU A 160 -39.83 11.96 -46.48
C LEU A 160 -40.83 11.62 -47.59
N GLU A 161 -42.06 11.28 -47.25
CA GLU A 161 -43.15 11.06 -48.21
C GLU A 161 -43.51 12.35 -48.94
N ALA A 162 -43.65 13.47 -48.24
CA ALA A 162 -43.88 14.78 -48.86
C ALA A 162 -42.76 15.16 -49.85
N ALA A 163 -41.50 14.89 -49.50
CA ALA A 163 -40.36 15.12 -50.40
C ALA A 163 -40.41 14.20 -51.64
N ARG A 164 -40.80 12.93 -51.47
CA ARG A 164 -40.98 11.97 -52.57
C ARG A 164 -42.14 12.38 -53.48
N GLU A 165 -43.23 12.86 -52.94
CA GLU A 165 -44.38 13.36 -53.71
C GLU A 165 -44.03 14.63 -54.47
N GLY A 166 -43.33 15.58 -53.86
CA GLY A 166 -42.83 16.78 -54.55
C GLY A 166 -41.88 16.42 -55.70
N ALA A 167 -41.03 15.41 -55.53
CA ALA A 167 -40.19 14.88 -56.61
C ALA A 167 -41.03 14.25 -57.74
N ARG A 168 -42.08 13.49 -57.42
CA ARG A 168 -42.98 12.91 -58.42
C ARG A 168 -43.75 13.97 -59.19
N GLN A 169 -44.26 14.99 -58.51
CA GLN A 169 -44.99 16.10 -59.12
C GLN A 169 -44.08 16.90 -60.06
N SER A 170 -42.87 17.26 -59.61
CA SER A 170 -41.91 18.00 -60.46
C SER A 170 -41.47 17.21 -61.70
N VAL A 171 -41.30 15.89 -61.60
CA VAL A 171 -41.02 15.02 -62.76
C VAL A 171 -42.23 14.97 -63.70
N ALA A 172 -43.44 14.85 -63.17
CA ALA A 172 -44.66 14.84 -63.99
C ALA A 172 -44.84 16.18 -64.74
N ASP A 173 -44.60 17.31 -64.08
CA ASP A 173 -44.65 18.64 -64.68
C ASP A 173 -43.57 18.83 -65.75
N ALA A 174 -42.36 18.34 -65.51
CA ALA A 174 -41.26 18.37 -66.48
C ALA A 174 -41.55 17.51 -67.73
N LEU A 175 -42.18 16.34 -67.55
CA LEU A 175 -42.59 15.48 -68.66
C LEU A 175 -43.76 16.07 -69.44
N ALA A 176 -44.75 16.65 -68.76
CA ALA A 176 -45.89 17.30 -69.39
C ALA A 176 -45.44 18.52 -70.21
N SER A 177 -44.57 19.37 -69.66
CA SER A 177 -43.99 20.51 -70.36
C SER A 177 -43.06 20.07 -71.50
N GLY A 178 -42.25 19.02 -71.31
CA GLY A 178 -41.41 18.44 -72.36
C GLY A 178 -42.21 17.84 -73.52
N LEU A 179 -43.31 17.14 -73.24
CA LEU A 179 -44.19 16.58 -74.27
C LEU A 179 -44.96 17.68 -75.02
N GLN A 180 -45.41 18.73 -74.32
CA GLN A 180 -46.02 19.89 -74.95
C GLN A 180 -45.01 20.63 -75.86
N ALA A 181 -43.76 20.77 -75.43
CA ALA A 181 -42.68 21.32 -76.26
C ALA A 181 -42.36 20.43 -77.48
N ALA A 182 -42.42 19.10 -77.33
CA ALA A 182 -42.22 18.15 -78.43
C ALA A 182 -43.41 18.16 -79.42
N ALA A 183 -44.64 18.26 -78.94
CA ALA A 183 -45.86 18.33 -79.76
C ALA A 183 -45.99 19.68 -80.51
N ALA A 184 -45.41 20.76 -79.96
CA ALA A 184 -45.34 22.06 -80.62
C ALA A 184 -44.31 22.12 -81.78
N GLY A 185 -43.67 21.00 -82.14
CA GLY A 185 -42.95 20.88 -83.42
C GLY A 185 -41.67 21.73 -83.52
N ASN A 186 -40.92 21.89 -82.45
CA ASN A 186 -39.58 22.47 -82.50
C ASN A 186 -38.53 21.36 -82.30
N GLY A 187 -38.27 20.60 -83.37
CA GLY A 187 -37.15 19.67 -83.42
C GLY A 187 -35.82 20.42 -83.46
N ALA A 188 -35.18 20.56 -82.30
CA ALA A 188 -33.76 20.84 -82.21
C ALA A 188 -33.07 19.61 -81.62
N ASP A 189 -32.35 18.94 -82.51
CA ASP A 189 -31.35 17.93 -82.24
C ASP A 189 -30.34 18.39 -81.17
N SER A 190 -29.85 17.40 -80.46
CA SER A 190 -29.16 17.43 -79.18
C SER A 190 -27.67 17.74 -79.37
N GLY A 191 -27.16 18.72 -78.61
CA GLY A 191 -25.75 19.09 -78.69
C GLY A 191 -25.33 20.22 -77.77
N ALA A 192 -25.64 20.14 -76.47
CA ALA A 192 -24.95 20.95 -75.46
C ALA A 192 -25.06 20.27 -74.09
N GLY A 193 -24.09 19.39 -73.80
CA GLY A 193 -23.79 18.99 -72.44
C GLY A 193 -23.31 20.20 -71.65
N SER A 194 -24.23 20.79 -70.89
CA SER A 194 -23.94 21.70 -69.78
C SER A 194 -24.60 21.14 -68.53
N SER A 195 -24.14 19.97 -68.06
CA SER A 195 -24.25 19.66 -66.65
C SER A 195 -23.13 20.42 -65.96
N ALA A 196 -23.43 21.66 -65.57
CA ALA A 196 -22.76 22.29 -64.45
C ALA A 196 -22.79 21.29 -63.30
N GLY A 197 -21.64 20.66 -63.05
CA GLY A 197 -21.38 19.92 -61.83
C GLY A 197 -21.47 20.92 -60.68
N SER A 198 -22.66 21.03 -60.10
CA SER A 198 -22.79 21.50 -58.73
C SER A 198 -22.21 20.41 -57.85
N SER A 199 -20.90 20.56 -57.61
CA SER A 199 -20.22 20.30 -56.35
C SER A 199 -21.07 19.63 -55.26
N SER A 200 -20.77 18.37 -54.98
CA SER A 200 -20.40 17.98 -53.62
C SER A 200 -19.87 16.55 -53.66
N ALA A 201 -18.60 16.43 -54.01
CA ALA A 201 -17.81 15.34 -53.46
C ALA A 201 -17.99 15.39 -51.92
N PRO A 202 -18.32 14.25 -51.27
CA PRO A 202 -18.36 14.20 -49.82
C PRO A 202 -16.94 14.52 -49.31
N PRO A 203 -16.76 15.44 -48.36
CA PRO A 203 -15.47 15.58 -47.72
C PRO A 203 -15.14 14.27 -46.98
N GLU A 204 -13.96 13.74 -47.28
CA GLU A 204 -13.26 12.75 -46.47
C GLU A 204 -13.25 13.14 -44.99
N PRO A 205 -13.16 12.16 -44.08
CA PRO A 205 -13.27 12.39 -42.65
C PRO A 205 -12.13 13.30 -42.18
N ALA A 206 -12.46 14.55 -41.86
CA ALA A 206 -11.61 15.36 -41.00
C ALA A 206 -11.46 14.62 -39.67
N ALA A 207 -10.29 14.03 -39.48
CA ALA A 207 -9.79 13.49 -38.22
C ALA A 207 -9.73 14.61 -37.17
N GLY A 208 -10.91 14.96 -36.65
CA GLY A 208 -11.09 15.79 -35.48
C GLY A 208 -10.79 14.96 -34.25
N LYS A 209 -9.62 15.22 -33.68
CA LYS A 209 -9.15 14.69 -32.40
C LYS A 209 -10.11 15.12 -31.29
N ARG A 210 -11.20 14.37 -31.08
CA ARG A 210 -12.05 14.53 -29.91
C ARG A 210 -11.37 13.88 -28.71
N ARG A 211 -10.77 14.75 -27.91
CA ARG A 211 -10.42 14.53 -26.52
C ARG A 211 -11.69 14.05 -25.80
N ARG A 212 -11.75 12.77 -25.47
CA ARG A 212 -12.76 12.20 -24.58
C ARG A 212 -12.33 12.55 -23.15
N GLU A 213 -12.88 13.63 -22.62
CA GLU A 213 -12.99 13.79 -21.17
C GLU A 213 -14.18 12.92 -20.76
N GLY A 214 -13.84 11.71 -20.31
CA GLY A 214 -14.72 10.81 -19.60
C GLY A 214 -14.04 10.49 -18.28
N GLU A 215 -14.65 10.98 -17.21
CA GLU A 215 -14.46 10.51 -15.85
C GLU A 215 -14.86 9.02 -15.81
N ASP A 216 -13.94 8.14 -15.43
CA ASP A 216 -14.13 7.12 -14.39
C ASP A 216 -12.81 6.38 -14.11
N GLU A 217 -12.74 5.84 -12.91
CA GLU A 217 -11.62 5.38 -12.10
C GLU A 217 -10.74 4.25 -12.66
N GLY A 218 -9.50 4.19 -12.14
CA GLY A 218 -8.86 2.90 -11.84
C GLY A 218 -7.43 2.64 -12.37
N ALA A 219 -6.46 2.72 -11.45
CA ALA A 219 -5.23 1.92 -11.38
C ALA A 219 -4.00 2.26 -12.26
N GLY A 220 -3.06 3.00 -11.64
CA GLY A 220 -1.69 2.54 -11.36
C GLY A 220 -0.69 2.37 -12.52
N LYS A 221 0.32 3.26 -12.58
CA LYS A 221 1.76 2.90 -12.56
C LYS A 221 2.69 4.12 -12.50
N GLU A 222 3.60 4.04 -11.52
CA GLU A 222 5.06 4.23 -11.62
C GLU A 222 5.63 5.31 -12.57
N GLY A 223 6.32 6.31 -11.98
CA GLY A 223 7.52 6.89 -12.60
C GLY A 223 7.74 8.39 -12.41
N LYS A 224 8.74 8.71 -11.58
CA LYS A 224 9.59 9.94 -11.58
C LYS A 224 8.92 11.27 -11.27
N GLU A 225 9.07 11.71 -10.02
CA GLU A 225 8.90 13.11 -9.67
C GLU A 225 10.24 13.86 -9.70
N ALA A 226 10.27 14.83 -10.61
CA ALA A 226 11.22 15.92 -10.63
C ALA A 226 10.81 16.98 -9.62
N LYS A 227 11.82 17.46 -8.91
CA LYS A 227 11.94 18.67 -8.09
C LYS A 227 11.17 19.88 -8.65
N VAL A 228 10.41 20.54 -7.76
CA VAL A 228 9.91 21.94 -7.69
C VAL A 228 8.52 21.88 -7.02
N CYS A 229 8.31 22.32 -5.77
CA CYS A 229 8.29 23.72 -5.36
C CYS A 229 8.80 23.90 -3.93
N ALA A 230 9.68 24.89 -3.75
CA ALA A 230 9.93 25.54 -2.48
C ALA A 230 8.82 26.57 -2.23
N SER A 231 8.10 26.44 -1.12
CA SER A 231 7.31 27.53 -0.56
C SER A 231 7.23 27.38 0.96
N MET A 232 8.20 28.01 1.62
CA MET A 232 8.18 28.62 2.96
C MET A 232 7.49 27.84 4.09
N ASP A 233 8.30 27.20 4.94
CA ASP A 233 7.89 26.72 6.25
C ASP A 233 7.58 27.91 7.19
N PRO A 234 6.37 27.99 7.79
CA PRO A 234 5.98 29.08 8.69
C PRO A 234 6.73 29.08 10.04
N LEU A 235 7.62 28.11 10.27
CA LEU A 235 8.40 27.99 11.50
C LEU A 235 9.71 28.81 11.47
N ALA A 236 10.20 29.19 10.29
CA ALA A 236 11.45 29.95 10.16
C ALA A 236 11.28 31.43 10.53
N GLN A 237 10.07 31.96 10.46
CA GLN A 237 9.81 33.40 10.64
C GLN A 237 9.68 33.82 12.11
N LEU A 238 9.33 32.88 13.01
CA LEU A 238 9.20 33.12 14.45
C LEU A 238 10.55 33.14 15.19
N MET A 239 11.63 32.66 14.57
CA MET A 239 12.97 32.62 15.18
C MET A 239 13.79 33.88 14.88
N ALA A 240 13.32 34.77 14.01
CA ALA A 240 14.05 35.97 13.58
C ALA A 240 13.68 37.25 14.35
N GLU A 241 12.57 37.27 15.10
CA GLU A 241 12.07 38.46 15.80
C GLU A 241 12.09 38.30 17.34
N GLY A 242 13.23 37.86 17.88
CA GLY A 242 13.42 37.72 19.32
C GLY A 242 14.85 38.07 19.73
N GLY A 243 15.23 39.34 19.59
CA GLY A 243 16.62 39.74 19.82
C GLY A 243 16.84 41.23 20.08
N GLU A 244 16.07 41.87 20.97
CA GLU A 244 16.44 43.18 21.53
C GLU A 244 16.05 43.25 23.02
N GLY A 245 17.04 43.29 23.91
CA GLY A 245 16.84 43.28 25.36
C GLY A 245 18.12 43.60 26.13
N SER A 246 18.43 44.90 26.17
CA SER A 246 19.40 45.64 26.99
C SER A 246 19.94 44.94 28.25
N SER A 247 21.26 44.76 28.31
CA SER A 247 22.03 44.43 29.52
C SER A 247 22.49 45.72 30.20
N SER A 248 21.93 46.05 31.37
CA SER A 248 22.49 47.02 32.30
C SER A 248 23.12 46.26 33.48
N GLU A 249 24.44 46.32 33.57
CA GLU A 249 25.23 45.81 34.68
C GLU A 249 25.01 46.71 35.90
N GLU A 250 24.50 46.15 37.00
CA GLU A 250 24.65 46.73 38.33
C GLU A 250 25.56 45.81 39.14
N GLU A 251 26.79 46.26 39.38
CA GLU A 251 27.63 45.73 40.45
C GLU A 251 27.11 46.24 41.80
N GLY A 252 26.79 45.31 42.70
CA GLY A 252 26.49 45.58 44.09
C GLY A 252 27.09 44.49 44.97
N GLY A 253 28.16 44.83 45.69
CA GLY A 253 28.87 43.94 46.61
C GLY A 253 28.30 43.89 48.03
N GLY A 254 29.03 43.15 48.89
CA GLY A 254 28.85 43.02 50.35
C GLY A 254 28.10 41.73 50.71
N GLY A 255 28.72 40.74 51.35
CA GLY A 255 29.14 40.74 52.76
C GLY A 255 27.95 40.26 53.60
N GLU A 256 27.98 39.22 54.44
CA GLU A 256 29.03 38.54 55.21
C GLU A 256 28.81 37.02 55.23
#